data_AF-A0A7J6SP33-F1
#
_entry.id   AF-A0A7J6SP33-F1
#
_cell.length_a   1.000
_cell.length_b   1.000
_cell.length_c   1.000
_cell.angle_alpha   90.00
_cell.angle_beta   90.00
_cell.angle_gamma   90.00
#
_symmetry.space_group_name_H-M   'P 1'
#
loop_
_entity.id
_entity.type
_entity.pdbx_description
1 polymer ?
#
loop_
_entity_poly.entity_id
_entity_poly.type
_entity_poly.pdbx_seq_one_letter_code
_entity_poly.pdbx_strand_id
1 'polypeptide(L)'
;GATPPTSWAPVIPGIVVALSAVVTGECPSHYVYYKVPAPWLQAKLFRCLQFFPVMTCFDDAIIYRLNEILGRVLGKAVMEVQEQSIPKASSKKGGLKKSRASNRADAERVNRSNAENGVLFETTNLIIHLGDECSMDNRRTCVQLLGGFISSKEANIRYLGMDAMARLATAASTSMASKGKGPHL
;
A
#
# COMPACT_ATOMS: atom_id res chain seq x y z
N GLY A 1 7.72 25.07 -20.86
CA GLY A 1 6.66 24.07 -21.07
C GLY A 1 7.02 22.83 -20.29
N ALA A 2 6.11 22.28 -19.49
CA ALA A 2 6.37 21.03 -18.76
C ALA A 2 6.43 19.88 -19.78
N THR A 3 7.47 19.06 -19.71
CA THR A 3 7.52 17.79 -20.44
C THR A 3 6.42 16.88 -19.92
N PRO A 4 5.53 16.35 -20.79
CA PRO A 4 4.43 15.51 -20.34
C PRO A 4 4.98 14.20 -19.74
N PRO A 5 4.39 13.68 -18.65
CA PRO A 5 4.84 12.45 -17.99
C PRO A 5 4.97 11.24 -18.93
N THR A 6 4.19 11.20 -20.02
CA THR A 6 4.26 10.16 -21.06
C THR A 6 5.64 10.05 -21.71
N SER A 7 6.39 11.16 -21.84
CA SER A 7 7.76 11.14 -22.38
C SER A 7 8.75 10.38 -21.51
N TRP A 8 8.41 10.14 -20.23
CA TRP A 8 9.24 9.38 -19.29
C TRP A 8 8.76 7.94 -19.09
N ALA A 9 7.74 7.48 -19.83
CA ALA A 9 7.22 6.12 -19.74
C ALA A 9 8.30 5.01 -19.85
N PRO A 10 9.42 5.17 -20.60
CA PRO A 10 10.49 4.17 -20.63
C PRO A 10 11.13 3.84 -19.26
N VAL A 11 10.93 4.66 -18.22
CA VAL A 11 11.41 4.36 -16.86
C VAL A 11 10.56 3.33 -16.12
N ILE A 12 9.30 3.12 -16.54
CA ILE A 12 8.32 2.29 -15.83
C ILE A 12 8.82 0.85 -15.64
N PRO A 13 9.35 0.14 -16.66
CA PRO A 13 9.87 -1.21 -16.46
C PRO A 13 10.97 -1.28 -15.39
N GLY A 14 11.86 -0.28 -15.34
CA GLY A 14 12.91 -0.20 -14.33
C GLY A 14 12.35 -0.01 -12.92
N ILE A 15 11.32 0.81 -12.76
CA ILE A 15 10.61 0.99 -11.48
C ILE A 15 9.97 -0.33 -11.04
N VAL A 16 9.29 -1.05 -11.94
CA VAL A 16 8.62 -2.32 -11.63
C VAL A 16 9.63 -3.40 -11.24
N VAL A 17 10.78 -3.49 -11.93
CA VAL A 17 11.88 -4.40 -11.57
C VAL A 17 12.41 -4.08 -10.18
N ALA A 18 12.74 -2.81 -9.92
CA ALA A 18 13.27 -2.39 -8.61
C ALA A 18 12.26 -2.70 -7.50
N LEU A 19 10.97 -2.41 -7.73
CA LEU A 19 9.89 -2.65 -6.78
C LEU A 19 9.73 -4.14 -6.47
N SER A 20 9.77 -5.00 -7.49
CA SER A 20 9.74 -6.46 -7.35
C SER A 20 10.87 -6.97 -6.44
N ALA A 21 12.09 -6.44 -6.61
CA ALA A 21 13.25 -6.81 -5.81
C ALA A 21 13.08 -6.36 -4.34
N VAL A 22 12.77 -5.09 -4.10
CA VAL A 22 12.71 -4.57 -2.72
C VAL A 22 11.53 -5.14 -1.91
N VAL A 23 10.39 -5.43 -2.55
CA VAL A 23 9.22 -6.07 -1.90
C VAL A 23 9.52 -7.53 -1.52
N THR A 24 10.38 -8.22 -2.28
CA THR A 24 10.84 -9.57 -1.96
C THR A 24 12.00 -9.60 -0.97
N GLY A 25 12.43 -8.43 -0.48
CA GLY A 25 13.47 -8.30 0.52
C GLY A 25 14.88 -8.11 -0.03
N GLU A 26 15.03 -8.03 -1.36
CA GLU A 26 16.30 -7.80 -2.02
C GLU A 26 16.74 -6.33 -1.85
N CYS A 27 17.45 -6.06 -0.76
CA CYS A 27 18.10 -4.77 -0.53
C CYS A 27 19.32 -4.95 0.41
N PRO A 28 20.30 -4.03 0.36
CA PRO A 28 21.40 -4.07 1.31
C PRO A 28 20.90 -3.97 2.76
N SER A 29 21.54 -4.69 3.68
CA SER A 29 21.10 -4.79 5.08
C SER A 29 20.95 -3.44 5.79
N HIS A 30 21.74 -2.43 5.42
CA HIS A 30 21.66 -1.08 5.97
C HIS A 30 20.43 -0.28 5.51
N TYR A 31 19.71 -0.74 4.49
CA TYR A 31 18.40 -0.20 4.09
C TYR A 31 17.22 -0.88 4.78
N VAL A 32 17.45 -1.95 5.54
CA VAL A 32 16.39 -2.62 6.31
C VAL A 32 16.08 -1.81 7.56
N TYR A 33 14.84 -1.33 7.65
CA TYR A 33 14.36 -0.48 8.74
C TYR A 33 13.35 -1.24 9.59
N TYR A 34 13.67 -1.51 10.86
CA TYR A 34 12.83 -2.28 11.79
C TYR A 34 12.24 -3.57 11.18
N LYS A 35 13.05 -4.32 10.43
CA LYS A 35 12.69 -5.55 9.70
C LYS A 35 11.82 -5.36 8.45
N VAL A 36 11.63 -4.12 8.01
CA VAL A 36 10.98 -3.77 6.74
C VAL A 36 12.08 -3.45 5.72
N PRO A 37 12.12 -4.13 4.55
CA PRO A 37 13.16 -3.89 3.56
C PRO A 37 12.93 -2.56 2.81
N ALA A 38 13.85 -1.61 2.91
CA ALA A 38 13.83 -0.33 2.17
C ALA A 38 12.43 0.35 2.08
N PRO A 39 11.70 0.56 3.19
CA PRO A 39 10.29 1.00 3.16
C PRO A 39 10.09 2.32 2.43
N TRP A 40 11.02 3.28 2.58
CA TRP A 40 10.93 4.55 1.87
C TRP A 40 11.13 4.40 0.37
N LEU A 41 12.02 3.50 -0.07
CA LEU A 41 12.22 3.23 -1.49
C LEU A 41 10.96 2.58 -2.07
N GLN A 42 10.39 1.58 -1.39
CA GLN A 42 9.11 0.97 -1.78
C GLN A 42 8.02 2.03 -1.95
N ALA A 43 7.82 2.88 -0.94
CA ALA A 43 6.82 3.95 -0.96
C ALA A 43 7.05 4.92 -2.14
N LYS A 44 8.30 5.32 -2.42
CA LYS A 44 8.60 6.21 -3.55
C LYS A 44 8.38 5.54 -4.90
N LEU A 45 8.75 4.26 -5.07
CA LEU A 45 8.52 3.53 -6.31
C LEU A 45 7.02 3.36 -6.60
N PHE A 46 6.22 2.97 -5.60
CA PHE A 46 4.75 2.95 -5.73
C PHE A 46 4.19 4.33 -6.09
N ARG A 47 4.68 5.39 -5.44
CA ARG A 47 4.23 6.76 -5.71
C ARG A 47 4.59 7.24 -7.11
N CYS A 48 5.80 6.91 -7.61
CA CYS A 48 6.25 7.29 -8.94
C CYS A 48 5.31 6.77 -10.03
N LEU A 49 4.83 5.54 -9.90
CA LEU A 49 3.90 4.93 -10.87
C LEU A 49 2.57 5.68 -10.96
N GLN A 50 2.13 6.33 -9.89
CA GLN A 50 0.88 7.10 -9.87
C GLN A 50 0.93 8.40 -10.69
N PHE A 51 2.11 8.83 -11.17
CA PHE A 51 2.24 10.00 -12.04
C PHE A 51 2.03 9.69 -13.53
N PHE A 52 1.93 8.42 -13.90
CA PHE A 52 1.78 8.00 -15.29
C PHE A 52 0.32 7.63 -15.60
N PRO A 53 -0.26 8.09 -16.73
CA PRO A 53 -1.60 7.70 -17.11
C PRO A 53 -1.67 6.21 -17.50
N VAL A 54 -2.49 5.44 -16.77
CA VAL A 54 -2.55 3.98 -16.87
C VAL A 54 -2.79 3.50 -18.30
N MET A 55 -3.87 3.98 -18.94
CA MET A 55 -4.30 3.57 -20.28
C MET A 55 -3.27 3.79 -21.41
N THR A 56 -2.27 4.65 -21.18
CA THR A 56 -1.30 5.04 -22.22
C THR A 56 0.12 4.58 -21.94
N CYS A 57 0.44 4.30 -20.67
CA CYS A 57 1.82 4.05 -20.23
C CYS A 57 2.05 2.64 -19.69
N PHE A 58 0.99 1.86 -19.45
CA PHE A 58 1.07 0.54 -18.82
C PHE A 58 0.54 -0.48 -19.82
N ASP A 59 1.42 -1.34 -20.30
CA ASP A 59 1.03 -2.52 -21.10
C ASP A 59 0.62 -3.69 -20.19
N ASP A 60 0.08 -4.74 -20.80
CA ASP A 60 -0.42 -5.93 -20.10
C ASP A 60 0.68 -6.60 -19.24
N ALA A 61 1.94 -6.58 -19.69
CA ALA A 61 3.04 -7.21 -18.97
C ALA A 61 3.39 -6.43 -17.68
N ILE A 62 3.39 -5.09 -17.77
CA ILE A 62 3.54 -4.21 -16.61
C ILE A 62 2.37 -4.39 -15.65
N ILE A 63 1.13 -4.40 -16.13
CA ILE A 63 -0.06 -4.58 -15.30
C ILE A 63 -0.04 -5.95 -14.60
N TYR A 64 0.32 -7.02 -15.31
CA TYR A 64 0.46 -8.35 -14.74
C TYR A 64 1.46 -8.35 -13.58
N ARG A 65 2.66 -7.82 -13.81
CA ARG A 65 3.72 -7.80 -12.80
C ARG A 65 3.39 -6.91 -11.61
N LEU A 66 2.72 -5.79 -11.84
CA LEU A 66 2.21 -4.94 -10.75
C LEU A 66 1.20 -5.69 -9.90
N ASN A 67 0.27 -6.43 -10.51
CA ASN A 67 -0.71 -7.21 -9.76
C ASN A 67 -0.07 -8.27 -8.86
N GLU A 68 1.01 -8.93 -9.31
CA GLU A 68 1.77 -9.86 -8.46
C GLU A 68 2.43 -9.15 -7.27
N ILE A 69 3.06 -8.00 -7.51
CA ILE A 69 3.71 -7.20 -6.47
C ILE A 69 2.69 -6.71 -5.44
N LEU A 70 1.57 -6.15 -5.91
CA LEU A 70 0.48 -5.66 -5.06
C LEU A 70 -0.09 -6.78 -4.20
N GLY A 71 -0.35 -7.95 -4.79
CA GLY A 71 -0.87 -9.12 -4.07
C GLY A 71 0.05 -9.58 -2.94
N ARG A 72 1.37 -9.52 -3.14
CA ARG A 72 2.36 -9.86 -2.08
C ARG A 72 2.28 -8.88 -0.90
N VAL A 73 2.24 -7.58 -1.17
CA VAL A 73 2.17 -6.56 -0.11
C VAL A 73 0.85 -6.65 0.65
N LEU A 74 -0.27 -6.77 -0.07
CA LEU A 74 -1.60 -6.94 0.53
C LEU A 74 -1.70 -8.23 1.36
N GLY A 75 -1.19 -9.35 0.83
CA GLY A 75 -1.20 -10.63 1.53
C GLY A 75 -0.44 -10.57 2.87
N LYS A 76 0.73 -9.92 2.88
CA LYS A 76 1.49 -9.67 4.13
C LYS A 76 0.67 -8.85 5.13
N ALA A 77 0.03 -7.78 4.68
CA ALA A 77 -0.78 -6.91 5.53
C ALA A 77 -2.01 -7.63 6.13
N VAL A 78 -2.69 -8.48 5.34
CA VAL A 78 -3.83 -9.27 5.82
C VAL A 78 -3.40 -10.22 6.96
N MET A 79 -2.26 -10.88 6.82
CA MET A 79 -1.71 -11.76 7.85
C MET A 79 -1.38 -11.00 9.14
N GLU A 80 -0.83 -9.80 9.03
CA GLU A 80 -0.50 -8.94 10.18
C GLU A 80 -1.75 -8.46 10.95
N VAL A 81 -2.80 -8.05 10.22
CA VAL A 81 -4.08 -7.65 10.83
C VAL A 81 -4.73 -8.83 11.56
N GLN A 82 -4.65 -10.02 10.99
CA GLN A 82 -5.19 -11.23 11.61
C GLN A 82 -4.39 -11.63 12.87
N GLU A 83 -3.06 -11.53 12.84
CA GLU A 83 -2.21 -11.83 14.01
C GLU A 83 -2.47 -10.85 15.17
N GLN A 84 -2.73 -9.57 14.88
CA GLN A 84 -3.02 -8.56 15.90
C GLN A 84 -4.39 -8.75 16.59
N SER A 85 -5.32 -9.45 15.95
CA SER A 85 -6.65 -9.74 16.53
C SER A 85 -6.61 -10.81 17.63
N ILE A 86 -5.53 -11.60 17.71
CA ILE A 86 -5.35 -12.60 18.76
C ILE A 86 -4.98 -11.89 20.07
N PRO A 87 -5.81 -11.97 21.13
CA PRO A 87 -5.50 -11.35 22.40
C PRO A 87 -4.24 -11.99 22.99
N LYS A 88 -3.11 -11.28 22.94
CA LYS A 88 -1.92 -11.67 23.69
C LYS A 88 -2.31 -11.70 25.17
N ALA A 89 -2.04 -12.83 25.84
CA ALA A 89 -2.34 -13.04 27.25
C ALA A 89 -2.00 -11.78 28.04
N SER A 90 -3.02 -11.14 28.59
CA SER A 90 -2.88 -9.88 29.29
C SER A 90 -1.97 -10.11 30.48
N SER A 91 -0.74 -9.61 30.40
CA SER A 91 0.06 -9.40 31.61
C SER A 91 -0.67 -8.35 32.44
N LYS A 92 -1.60 -8.80 33.29
CA LYS A 92 -2.06 -8.06 34.47
C LYS A 92 -0.81 -7.77 35.31
N LYS A 93 -0.16 -6.64 35.05
CA LYS A 93 0.82 -6.05 35.96
C LYS A 93 0.22 -4.77 36.52
N GLY A 94 -0.28 -4.87 37.74
CA GLY A 94 -0.55 -3.68 38.55
C GLY A 94 0.71 -2.83 38.66
N GLY A 95 0.54 -1.51 38.59
CA GLY A 95 1.36 -0.46 39.21
C GLY A 95 2.89 -0.41 39.02
N LEU A 96 3.56 -1.37 38.37
CA LEU A 96 5.02 -1.35 38.22
C LEU A 96 5.43 -0.57 36.98
N LYS A 97 6.29 0.44 37.16
CA LYS A 97 6.94 1.18 36.07
C LYS A 97 7.60 0.19 35.09
N LYS A 98 7.26 0.29 33.80
CA LYS A 98 7.86 -0.54 32.73
C LYS A 98 9.37 -0.36 32.68
N SER A 99 10.10 -1.45 32.43
CA SER A 99 11.56 -1.40 32.26
C SER A 99 11.95 -0.68 30.97
N ARG A 100 13.16 -0.11 30.94
CA ARG A 100 13.73 0.54 29.74
C ARG A 100 13.78 -0.41 28.54
N ALA A 101 14.02 -1.71 28.77
CA ALA A 101 14.01 -2.73 27.72
C ALA A 101 12.59 -2.95 27.13
N SER A 102 11.56 -2.97 27.97
CA SER A 102 10.17 -3.06 27.52
C SER A 102 9.77 -1.85 26.67
N ASN A 103 10.17 -0.65 27.07
CA ASN A 103 9.87 0.57 26.31
C ASN A 103 10.53 0.57 24.92
N ARG A 104 11.76 0.05 24.82
CA ARG A 104 12.47 -0.07 23.54
C ARG A 104 11.78 -1.06 22.59
N ALA A 105 11.37 -2.22 23.09
CA ALA A 105 10.65 -3.22 22.29
C ALA A 105 9.28 -2.71 21.82
N ASP A 106 8.60 -1.91 22.64
CA ASP A 106 7.36 -1.23 22.26
C ASP A 106 7.61 -0.22 21.12
N ALA A 107 8.66 0.61 21.23
CA ALA A 107 9.04 1.55 20.18
C ALA A 107 9.46 0.86 18.87
N GLU A 108 10.23 -0.22 18.95
CA GLU A 108 10.63 -1.03 17.79
C GLU A 108 9.42 -1.61 17.05
N ARG A 109 8.41 -2.10 17.78
CA ARG A 109 7.16 -2.59 17.19
C ARG A 109 6.36 -1.48 16.51
N VAL A 110 6.22 -0.33 17.17
CA VAL A 110 5.50 0.82 16.62
C VAL A 110 6.20 1.34 15.35
N ASN A 111 7.54 1.43 15.36
CA ASN A 111 8.29 1.91 14.21
C ASN A 111 8.23 0.94 13.03
N ARG A 112 8.21 -0.38 13.28
CA ARG A 112 7.93 -1.38 12.25
C ARG A 112 6.54 -1.18 11.64
N SER A 113 5.51 -1.11 12.48
CA SER A 113 4.12 -0.90 12.04
C SER A 113 3.98 0.37 11.20
N ASN A 114 4.59 1.48 11.63
CA ASN A 114 4.56 2.73 10.88
C ASN A 114 5.23 2.62 9.50
N ALA A 115 6.33 1.88 9.40
CA ALA A 115 7.01 1.65 8.14
C ALA A 115 6.19 0.75 7.20
N GLU A 116 5.59 -0.31 7.72
CA GLU A 116 4.69 -1.21 6.96
C GLU A 116 3.46 -0.46 6.45
N ASN A 117 2.80 0.30 7.34
CA ASN A 117 1.65 1.12 6.97
C ASN A 117 2.00 2.17 5.91
N GLY A 118 3.18 2.80 6.00
CA GLY A 118 3.64 3.77 5.01
C GLY A 118 3.75 3.17 3.59
N VAL A 119 4.26 1.94 3.48
CA VAL A 119 4.29 1.21 2.21
C VAL A 119 2.87 0.88 1.76
N LEU A 120 2.05 0.35 2.65
CA LEU A 120 0.70 -0.14 2.36
C LEU A 120 -0.26 0.97 1.89
N PHE A 121 -0.13 2.18 2.41
CA PHE A 121 -0.92 3.32 1.92
C PHE A 121 -0.52 3.74 0.50
N GLU A 122 0.76 3.69 0.14
CA GLU A 122 1.17 3.94 -1.25
C GLU A 122 0.76 2.80 -2.21
N THR A 123 0.78 1.56 -1.74
CA THR A 123 0.21 0.40 -2.43
C THR A 123 -1.29 0.60 -2.69
N THR A 124 -2.05 1.01 -1.68
CA THR A 124 -3.48 1.32 -1.79
C THR A 124 -3.74 2.45 -2.79
N ASN A 125 -2.94 3.51 -2.73
CA ASN A 125 -3.04 4.63 -3.67
C ASN A 125 -2.79 4.19 -5.11
N LEU A 126 -1.81 3.29 -5.34
CA LEU A 126 -1.58 2.74 -6.67
C LEU A 126 -2.73 1.85 -7.14
N ILE A 127 -3.34 1.05 -6.26
CA ILE A 127 -4.52 0.24 -6.62
C ILE A 127 -5.68 1.12 -7.06
N ILE A 128 -5.94 2.21 -6.33
CA ILE A 128 -6.99 3.19 -6.71
C ILE A 128 -6.65 3.82 -8.07
N HIS A 129 -5.38 4.16 -8.30
CA HIS A 129 -4.91 4.75 -9.56
C HIS A 129 -5.06 3.80 -10.76
N LEU A 130 -4.73 2.53 -10.58
CA LEU A 130 -4.89 1.49 -11.61
C LEU A 130 -6.36 1.23 -11.95
N GLY A 131 -7.27 1.43 -11.00
CA GLY A 131 -8.71 1.29 -11.24
C GLY A 131 -9.07 -0.11 -11.75
N ASP A 132 -9.74 -0.17 -12.89
CA ASP A 132 -10.20 -1.44 -13.47
C ASP A 132 -9.08 -2.33 -14.02
N GLU A 133 -7.87 -1.79 -14.24
CA GLU A 133 -6.67 -2.58 -14.64
C GLU A 133 -6.08 -3.36 -13.45
N CYS A 134 -6.42 -2.97 -12.23
CA CYS A 134 -6.04 -3.75 -11.04
C CYS A 134 -6.95 -4.97 -10.91
N SER A 135 -6.35 -6.12 -10.59
CA SER A 135 -7.07 -7.38 -10.44
C SER A 135 -8.20 -7.25 -9.41
N MET A 136 -9.32 -7.91 -9.69
CA MET A 136 -10.50 -7.86 -8.83
C MET A 136 -10.19 -8.29 -7.40
N ASP A 137 -9.31 -9.28 -7.23
CA ASP A 137 -8.92 -9.78 -5.90
C ASP A 137 -8.09 -8.75 -5.14
N ASN A 138 -7.09 -8.13 -5.78
CA ASN A 138 -6.31 -7.05 -5.15
C ASN A 138 -7.20 -5.88 -4.75
N ARG A 139 -8.14 -5.48 -5.62
CA ARG A 139 -9.13 -4.44 -5.29
C ARG A 139 -10.01 -4.82 -4.11
N ARG A 140 -10.53 -6.05 -4.08
CA ARG A 140 -11.37 -6.55 -2.97
C ARG A 140 -10.59 -6.56 -1.65
N THR A 141 -9.37 -7.09 -1.65
CA THR A 141 -8.51 -7.10 -0.47
C THR A 141 -8.16 -5.70 0.00
N CYS A 142 -7.89 -4.77 -0.92
CA CYS A 142 -7.66 -3.36 -0.60
C CYS A 142 -8.87 -2.73 0.12
N VAL A 143 -10.10 -2.97 -0.37
CA VAL A 143 -11.33 -2.48 0.27
C VAL A 143 -11.50 -3.08 1.67
N GLN A 144 -11.23 -4.37 1.85
CA GLN A 144 -11.30 -5.04 3.15
C GLN A 144 -10.32 -4.42 4.15
N LEU A 145 -9.07 -4.18 3.74
CA LEU A 145 -8.05 -3.54 4.58
C LEU A 145 -8.43 -2.11 4.97
N LEU A 146 -8.96 -1.32 4.02
CA LEU A 146 -9.46 0.03 4.29
C LEU A 146 -10.60 0.03 5.33
N GLY A 147 -11.52 -0.93 5.24
CA GLY A 147 -12.56 -1.15 6.26
C GLY A 147 -11.99 -1.49 7.65
N GLY A 148 -10.87 -2.21 7.70
CA GLY A 148 -10.10 -2.42 8.94
C GLY A 148 -9.48 -1.13 9.48
N PHE A 149 -8.88 -0.31 8.61
CA PHE A 149 -8.18 0.92 9.00
C PHE A 149 -9.10 1.98 9.60
N ILE A 150 -10.30 2.17 9.06
CA ILE A 150 -11.27 3.11 9.63
C ILE A 150 -11.70 2.72 11.06
N SER A 151 -11.58 1.43 11.39
CA SER A 151 -11.91 0.87 12.71
C SER A 151 -10.67 0.79 13.63
N SER A 152 -9.50 1.25 13.16
CA SER A 152 -8.25 1.21 13.94
C SER A 152 -8.34 2.06 15.21
N LYS A 153 -7.63 1.65 16.27
CA LYS A 153 -7.49 2.47 17.49
C LYS A 153 -6.53 3.65 17.28
N GLU A 154 -5.66 3.56 16.27
CA GLU A 154 -4.67 4.59 15.95
C GLU A 154 -5.28 5.67 15.06
N ALA A 155 -5.34 6.91 15.58
CA ALA A 155 -5.95 8.04 14.88
C ALA A 155 -5.33 8.30 13.48
N ASN A 156 -4.01 8.15 13.36
CA ASN A 156 -3.29 8.34 12.10
C ASN A 156 -3.71 7.32 11.04
N ILE A 157 -3.85 6.04 11.41
CA ILE A 157 -4.30 4.97 10.50
C ILE A 157 -5.75 5.22 10.08
N ARG A 158 -6.63 5.59 11.01
CA ARG A 158 -8.02 5.94 10.70
C ARG A 158 -8.12 7.09 9.70
N TYR A 159 -7.35 8.17 9.93
CA TYR A 159 -7.36 9.34 9.05
C TYR A 159 -6.96 8.99 7.62
N LEU A 160 -5.84 8.27 7.46
CA LEU A 160 -5.36 7.85 6.13
C LEU A 160 -6.32 6.85 5.46
N GLY A 161 -6.93 5.95 6.23
CA GLY A 161 -7.96 5.03 5.72
C GLY A 161 -9.18 5.76 5.19
N MET A 162 -9.67 6.78 5.88
CA MET A 162 -10.80 7.59 5.43
C MET A 162 -10.49 8.37 4.15
N ASP A 163 -9.31 9.01 4.06
CA ASP A 163 -8.88 9.72 2.85
C ASP A 163 -8.80 8.77 1.63
N ALA A 164 -8.18 7.60 1.80
CA ALA A 164 -8.11 6.60 0.74
C ALA A 164 -9.48 6.09 0.30
N MET A 165 -10.42 5.87 1.22
CA MET A 165 -11.80 5.49 0.87
C MET A 165 -12.53 6.58 0.09
N ALA A 166 -12.34 7.86 0.44
CA ALA A 166 -12.92 8.97 -0.31
C ALA A 166 -12.41 8.98 -1.76
N ARG A 167 -11.10 8.82 -1.96
CA ARG A 167 -10.48 8.72 -3.30
C ARG A 167 -11.01 7.52 -4.08
N LEU A 168 -11.17 6.37 -3.43
CA LEU A 168 -11.73 5.16 -4.05
C LEU A 168 -13.18 5.40 -4.52
N ALA A 169 -14.03 6.02 -3.70
CA ALA A 169 -15.41 6.32 -4.06
C ALA A 169 -15.50 7.29 -5.25
N THR A 170 -14.63 8.31 -5.30
CA THR A 170 -14.53 9.22 -6.44
C THR A 170 -14.13 8.49 -7.71
N ALA A 171 -13.09 7.64 -7.65
CA ALA A 171 -12.62 6.87 -8.80
C ALA A 171 -13.70 5.92 -9.34
N ALA A 172 -14.43 5.23 -8.47
CA ALA A 172 -15.54 4.35 -8.85
C ALA A 172 -16.67 5.12 -9.56
N SER A 173 -16.99 6.32 -9.07
CA SER A 173 -18.02 7.19 -9.68
C SER A 173 -17.64 7.62 -11.09
N THR A 174 -16.37 7.97 -11.32
CA THR A 174 -15.86 8.32 -12.65
C THR A 174 -15.93 7.13 -13.63
N SER A 175 -15.54 5.92 -13.19
CA SER A 175 -15.62 4.71 -14.04
C SER A 175 -17.07 4.38 -14.43
N MET A 176 -18.02 4.47 -13.49
CA MET A 176 -19.44 4.27 -13.78
C MET A 176 -19.99 5.30 -14.77
N ALA A 177 -19.60 6.56 -14.65
CA ALA A 177 -20.01 7.62 -15.57
C ALA A 177 -19.47 7.40 -17.00
N SER A 178 -18.26 6.86 -17.16
CA SER A 178 -17.73 6.50 -18.49
C SER A 178 -18.43 5.30 -19.12
N LYS A 179 -18.87 4.31 -18.32
CA LYS A 179 -19.57 3.11 -18.82
C LYS A 179 -21.04 3.37 -19.16
N GLY A 180 -21.67 4.37 -18.54
CA GLY A 180 -23.06 4.75 -18.80
C GLY A 180 -23.31 5.52 -20.11
N LYS A 181 -22.25 5.99 -20.79
CA LYS A 181 -22.33 6.57 -22.14
C LYS A 181 -22.18 5.47 -23.21
N GLY A 182 -23.16 4.56 -23.29
CA GLY A 182 -23.29 3.69 -24.46
C GLY A 182 -23.63 4.49 -25.72
N PRO A 183 -23.34 3.98 -26.93
CA PRO A 183 -23.66 4.69 -28.17
C PRO A 183 -25.18 4.82 -28.27
N HIS A 184 -25.68 6.04 -28.10
CA HIS A 184 -27.03 6.36 -28.56
C HIS A 184 -27.00 6.27 -30.09
N LEU A 185 -27.53 5.15 -30.61
CA LEU A 185 -28.06 5.05 -31.97
C LEU A 185 -29.34 5.90 -32.07
#